data_AF-A0A2G8DJJ9-F1
#
_entry.id   AF-A0A2G8DJJ9-F1
#
_cell.length_a   1.000
_cell.length_b   1.000
_cell.length_c   1.000
_cell.angle_alpha   90.00
_cell.angle_beta   90.00
_cell.angle_gamma   90.00
#
_symmetry.space_group_name_H-M   'P 1'
#
loop_
_entity.id
_entity.type
_entity.pdbx_description
1 polymer ?
#
loop_
_entity_poly.entity_id
_entity_poly.type
_entity_poly.pdbx_seq_one_letter_code
_entity_poly.pdbx_strand_id
1 'polypeptide(L)'
;MRIAIDGPAASGKSTVARLVAEKLDFVYIDTGAMYRALALKAKKAGISFSNADEMAELMSHTYFSLSDSGIILDGNPLGDEIRTREVSLLSSDIAKYSYVRDFLTEQQRTLSKQGNVVMEGRDIGTVVIPEAELKIFLTASAGERARRRVKQLKSSGLEATYDEILAEIERRDLNDSTRSVAPLKAASDAIILDTTDMSIEEVVSRIVSLAEKRQRVHLARSVGFCYGVDRAVSEAVKLLKSGKKVYATGEIVHNEKVMEDLKQLGLEVIDDSILSGKHEGVAIIRAHGIDPASEEKLRRVFDEVIDLTCPIVYNVFSLAVDLQRQGSFIVVYGKKNHAEVTALSGRLNRYLIVEPGENYEEVLKKLEGLDQIAIVSQTTMSSLEFENFSGFVKSRLGERVTVYNTICKVTIQRESEAERLAKISDTVIVIGGRNSSNTKKLVKIVQRLGKRALHVTDLTDLPQGDMGKVAIISGTSTPYEQIQKILDYIDNKREVTNNGRENESAR
;
A
#
# COMPACT_ATOMS: atom_id res chain seq x y z
N MET A 1 5.35 5.18 12.04
CA MET A 1 4.55 5.89 13.05
C MET A 1 3.08 5.82 12.66
N ARG A 2 2.27 5.28 13.55
CA ARG A 2 0.83 5.16 13.49
C ARG A 2 0.23 6.18 14.45
N ILE A 3 -0.63 7.04 13.93
CA ILE A 3 -1.37 8.03 14.71
C ILE A 3 -2.83 7.61 14.74
N ALA A 4 -3.33 7.25 15.92
CA ALA A 4 -4.74 6.98 16.16
C ALA A 4 -5.45 8.28 16.57
N ILE A 5 -6.55 8.62 15.90
CA ILE A 5 -7.40 9.77 16.24
C ILE A 5 -8.82 9.27 16.50
N ASP A 6 -9.13 9.13 17.79
CA ASP A 6 -10.45 8.73 18.28
C ASP A 6 -11.26 9.93 18.78
N GLY A 7 -12.56 9.72 18.99
CA GLY A 7 -13.43 10.71 19.60
C GLY A 7 -14.90 10.59 19.16
N PRO A 8 -15.81 11.35 19.80
CA PRO A 8 -17.25 11.26 19.55
C PRO A 8 -17.64 11.77 18.16
N ALA A 9 -18.89 11.53 17.76
CA ALA A 9 -19.38 11.98 16.47
C ALA A 9 -19.30 13.52 16.35
N ALA A 10 -19.08 14.04 15.13
CA ALA A 10 -19.01 15.47 14.85
C ALA A 10 -17.92 16.27 15.61
N SER A 11 -16.90 15.62 16.19
CA SER A 11 -15.72 16.31 16.77
C SER A 11 -14.70 16.82 15.74
N GLY A 12 -14.96 16.64 14.44
CA GLY A 12 -14.06 17.10 13.36
C GLY A 12 -12.92 16.13 13.01
N LYS A 13 -12.92 14.91 13.56
CA LYS A 13 -11.85 13.92 13.39
C LYS A 13 -11.42 13.69 11.96
N SER A 14 -12.34 13.35 11.05
CA SER A 14 -11.98 13.03 9.66
C SER A 14 -11.30 14.21 8.95
N THR A 15 -11.74 15.44 9.25
CA THR A 15 -11.10 16.66 8.74
C THR A 15 -9.71 16.85 9.34
N VAL A 16 -9.59 16.76 10.66
CA VAL A 16 -8.31 16.92 11.37
C VAL A 16 -7.31 15.83 10.96
N ALA A 17 -7.73 14.57 10.93
CA ALA A 17 -6.91 13.42 10.57
C ALA A 17 -6.38 13.52 9.14
N ARG A 18 -7.22 13.93 8.18
CA ARG A 18 -6.79 14.17 6.80
C ARG A 18 -5.76 15.29 6.71
N LEU A 19 -5.96 16.41 7.41
CA LEU A 19 -5.02 17.53 7.40
C LEU A 19 -3.71 17.21 8.14
N VAL A 20 -3.77 16.45 9.24
CA VAL A 20 -2.59 15.94 9.94
C VAL A 20 -1.80 15.01 9.04
N ALA A 21 -2.49 14.09 8.35
CA ALA A 21 -1.87 13.20 7.37
C ALA A 21 -1.19 13.97 6.24
N GLU A 22 -1.86 14.98 5.68
CA GLU A 22 -1.30 15.83 4.63
C GLU A 22 -0.04 16.58 5.10
N LYS A 23 -0.08 17.21 6.29
CA LYS A 23 1.06 17.95 6.84
C LYS A 23 2.25 17.06 7.22
N LEU A 24 1.98 15.88 7.77
CA LEU A 24 3.01 14.90 8.12
C LEU A 24 3.43 14.03 6.94
N ASP A 25 2.76 14.17 5.79
CA ASP A 25 3.04 13.37 4.60
C ASP A 25 2.70 11.86 4.90
N PHE A 26 1.74 11.59 5.79
CA PHE A 26 1.31 10.23 6.15
C PHE A 26 0.11 9.76 5.30
N VAL A 27 -0.10 8.44 5.24
CA VAL A 27 -1.29 7.89 4.60
C VAL A 27 -2.50 8.03 5.52
N TYR A 28 -3.56 8.66 5.03
CA TYR A 28 -4.83 8.78 5.75
C TYR A 28 -5.69 7.54 5.57
N ILE A 29 -6.14 6.93 6.67
CA ILE A 29 -7.04 5.77 6.67
C ILE A 29 -8.38 6.16 7.33
N ASP A 30 -9.41 6.36 6.49
CA ASP A 30 -10.82 6.48 6.92
C ASP A 30 -11.38 5.09 7.19
N THR A 31 -11.37 4.67 8.46
CA THR A 31 -11.91 3.35 8.83
C THR A 31 -13.40 3.23 8.53
N GLY A 32 -14.15 4.33 8.62
CA GLY A 32 -15.56 4.38 8.25
C GLY A 32 -15.79 4.10 6.76
N ALA A 33 -14.87 4.51 5.89
CA ALA A 33 -14.93 4.19 4.46
C ALA A 33 -14.84 2.69 4.20
N MET A 34 -14.07 1.96 5.00
CA MET A 34 -13.96 0.49 4.89
C MET A 34 -15.28 -0.21 5.23
N TYR A 35 -15.94 0.20 6.33
CA TYR A 35 -17.27 -0.31 6.68
C TYR A 35 -18.30 -0.01 5.59
N ARG A 36 -18.30 1.21 5.06
CA ARG A 36 -19.19 1.63 3.96
C ARG A 36 -18.92 0.84 2.68
N ALA A 37 -17.67 0.61 2.35
CA ALA A 37 -17.26 -0.16 1.17
C ALA A 37 -17.70 -1.63 1.26
N LEU A 38 -17.47 -2.28 2.41
CA LEU A 38 -17.92 -3.67 2.63
C LEU A 38 -19.45 -3.78 2.62
N ALA A 39 -20.16 -2.85 3.27
CA ALA A 39 -21.61 -2.80 3.27
C ALA A 39 -22.19 -2.64 1.86
N LEU A 40 -21.60 -1.77 1.05
CA LEU A 40 -22.01 -1.58 -0.35
C LEU A 40 -21.72 -2.82 -1.19
N LYS A 41 -20.58 -3.49 -0.99
CA LYS A 41 -20.23 -4.74 -1.67
C LYS A 41 -21.25 -5.84 -1.37
N ALA A 42 -21.55 -6.05 -0.09
CA ALA A 42 -22.56 -7.03 0.34
C ALA A 42 -23.96 -6.71 -0.22
N LYS A 43 -24.36 -5.44 -0.21
CA LYS A 43 -25.62 -5.00 -0.84
C LYS A 43 -25.65 -5.29 -2.34
N LYS A 44 -24.58 -4.97 -3.08
CA LYS A 44 -24.48 -5.24 -4.53
C LYS A 44 -24.54 -6.74 -4.83
N ALA A 45 -24.06 -7.58 -3.91
CA ALA A 45 -24.14 -9.05 -3.99
C ALA A 45 -25.48 -9.65 -3.53
N GLY A 46 -26.40 -8.84 -2.99
CA GLY A 46 -27.68 -9.33 -2.45
C GLY A 46 -27.56 -10.13 -1.14
N ILE A 47 -26.43 -10.02 -0.44
CA ILE A 47 -26.14 -10.78 0.78
C ILE A 47 -26.70 -10.05 2.00
N SER A 48 -27.49 -10.76 2.82
CA SER A 48 -27.95 -10.23 4.11
C SER A 48 -26.80 -10.18 5.11
N PHE A 49 -26.64 -9.06 5.82
CA PHE A 49 -25.62 -8.93 6.86
C PHE A 49 -25.79 -9.92 8.00
N SER A 50 -26.98 -10.51 8.19
CA SER A 50 -27.26 -11.52 9.22
C SER A 50 -26.88 -12.94 8.82
N ASN A 51 -26.56 -13.19 7.54
CA ASN A 51 -26.13 -14.49 7.06
C ASN A 51 -24.60 -14.61 7.19
N ALA A 52 -24.15 -15.23 8.29
CA ALA A 52 -22.74 -15.32 8.61
C ALA A 52 -21.92 -16.10 7.55
N ASP A 53 -22.49 -17.15 6.97
CA ASP A 53 -21.78 -18.02 6.01
C ASP A 53 -21.54 -17.30 4.67
N GLU A 54 -22.57 -16.66 4.11
CA GLU A 54 -22.44 -15.86 2.89
C GLU A 54 -21.52 -14.65 3.08
N MET A 55 -21.60 -14.01 4.26
CA MET A 55 -20.69 -12.92 4.60
C MET A 55 -19.25 -13.39 4.75
N ALA A 56 -19.02 -14.56 5.36
CA ALA A 56 -17.68 -15.14 5.48
C ALA A 56 -17.08 -15.42 4.10
N GLU A 57 -17.86 -16.02 3.19
CA GLU A 57 -17.44 -16.24 1.81
C GLU A 57 -17.10 -14.92 1.11
N LEU A 58 -17.98 -13.91 1.18
CA LEU A 58 -17.74 -12.58 0.61
C LEU A 58 -16.45 -11.95 1.16
N MET A 59 -16.25 -11.99 2.47
CA MET A 59 -15.07 -11.43 3.14
C MET A 59 -13.79 -12.19 2.76
N SER A 60 -13.86 -13.50 2.52
CA SER A 60 -12.72 -14.31 2.06
C SER A 60 -12.20 -13.94 0.66
N HIS A 61 -13.02 -13.21 -0.11
CA HIS A 61 -12.70 -12.62 -1.41
C HIS A 61 -12.76 -11.09 -1.36
N THR A 62 -12.60 -10.50 -0.17
CA THR A 62 -12.55 -9.06 0.02
C THR A 62 -11.18 -8.64 0.50
N TYR A 63 -10.55 -7.73 -0.25
CA TYR A 63 -9.21 -7.29 0.04
C TYR A 63 -9.12 -5.76 0.05
N PHE A 64 -8.61 -5.20 1.15
CA PHE A 64 -8.31 -3.78 1.25
C PHE A 64 -6.81 -3.52 1.08
N SER A 65 -6.46 -2.47 0.33
CA SER A 65 -5.07 -1.99 0.21
C SER A 65 -5.00 -0.47 0.20
N LEU A 66 -3.80 0.09 0.37
CA LEU A 66 -3.56 1.53 0.24
C LEU A 66 -3.02 1.88 -1.15
N SER A 67 -3.38 3.08 -1.59
CA SER A 67 -2.76 3.83 -2.68
C SER A 67 -2.59 5.29 -2.28
N ASP A 68 -1.97 6.09 -3.16
CA ASP A 68 -1.84 7.54 -2.97
C ASP A 68 -3.19 8.25 -2.74
N SER A 69 -4.27 7.78 -3.36
CA SER A 69 -5.60 8.38 -3.23
C SER A 69 -6.38 7.86 -2.02
N GLY A 70 -5.76 7.05 -1.16
CA GLY A 70 -6.38 6.42 0.00
C GLY A 70 -6.65 4.93 -0.21
N ILE A 71 -7.75 4.47 0.38
CA ILE A 71 -8.11 3.05 0.45
C ILE A 71 -8.63 2.54 -0.90
N ILE A 72 -8.24 1.33 -1.26
CA ILE A 72 -8.68 0.53 -2.41
C ILE A 72 -9.42 -0.71 -1.89
N LEU A 73 -10.50 -1.11 -2.55
CA LEU A 73 -11.24 -2.35 -2.34
C LEU A 73 -11.13 -3.22 -3.59
N ASP A 74 -10.62 -4.44 -3.46
CA ASP A 74 -10.49 -5.43 -4.54
C ASP A 74 -9.81 -4.87 -5.80
N GLY A 75 -8.75 -4.07 -5.60
CA GLY A 75 -8.00 -3.42 -6.68
C GLY A 75 -8.65 -2.15 -7.25
N ASN A 76 -9.84 -1.77 -6.80
CA ASN A 76 -10.55 -0.57 -7.27
C ASN A 76 -10.58 0.55 -6.21
N PRO A 77 -10.33 1.83 -6.58
CA PRO A 77 -10.52 2.96 -5.68
C PRO A 77 -11.97 3.05 -5.18
N LEU A 78 -12.15 3.52 -3.95
CA LEU A 78 -13.48 3.76 -3.40
C LEU A 78 -14.16 4.96 -4.10
N GLY A 79 -15.29 4.71 -4.76
CA GLY A 79 -16.09 5.73 -5.43
C GLY A 79 -16.98 6.54 -4.48
N ASP A 80 -17.52 7.67 -4.94
CA ASP A 80 -18.36 8.56 -4.11
C ASP A 80 -19.68 7.93 -3.64
N GLU A 81 -20.10 6.83 -4.25
CA GLU A 81 -21.22 5.98 -3.83
C GLU A 81 -21.15 5.59 -2.34
N ILE A 82 -19.95 5.39 -1.79
CA ILE A 82 -19.77 5.05 -0.37
C ILE A 82 -20.10 6.21 0.57
N ARG A 83 -20.24 7.45 0.07
CA ARG A 83 -20.53 8.65 0.88
C ARG A 83 -22.02 8.97 0.94
N THR A 84 -22.86 8.20 0.24
CA THR A 84 -24.31 8.41 0.26
C THR A 84 -24.90 8.17 1.65
N ARG A 85 -26.04 8.82 1.93
CA ARG A 85 -26.78 8.64 3.19
C ARG A 85 -27.20 7.17 3.36
N GLU A 86 -27.63 6.54 2.29
CA GLU A 86 -28.03 5.13 2.28
C GLU A 86 -26.88 4.23 2.74
N VAL A 87 -25.69 4.34 2.13
CA VAL A 87 -24.52 3.52 2.51
C VAL A 87 -24.04 3.83 3.92
N SER A 88 -24.17 5.08 4.37
CA SER A 88 -23.87 5.46 5.75
C SER A 88 -24.76 4.73 6.77
N LEU A 89 -26.05 4.53 6.46
CA LEU A 89 -26.96 3.72 7.28
C LEU A 89 -26.54 2.24 7.26
N LEU A 90 -26.27 1.68 6.07
CA LEU A 90 -25.81 0.29 5.93
C LEU A 90 -24.53 0.02 6.72
N SER A 91 -23.58 0.96 6.73
CA SER A 91 -22.34 0.81 7.52
C SER A 91 -22.59 0.77 9.02
N SER A 92 -23.65 1.44 9.50
CA SER A 92 -24.04 1.38 10.91
C SER A 92 -24.71 0.06 11.25
N ASP A 93 -25.43 -0.55 10.30
CA ASP A 93 -26.06 -1.85 10.48
C ASP A 93 -25.07 -3.00 10.40
N ILE A 94 -24.15 -2.99 9.43
CA ILE A 94 -23.14 -4.04 9.29
C ILE A 94 -22.16 -4.06 10.48
N ALA A 95 -21.88 -2.90 11.09
CA ALA A 95 -20.96 -2.78 12.22
C ALA A 95 -21.47 -3.42 13.52
N LYS A 96 -22.73 -3.89 13.56
CA LYS A 96 -23.34 -4.59 14.70
C LYS A 96 -22.87 -6.05 14.81
N TYR A 97 -22.39 -6.64 13.72
CA TYR A 97 -22.00 -8.06 13.66
C TYR A 97 -20.52 -8.23 14.02
N SER A 98 -20.22 -9.09 15.00
CA SER A 98 -18.86 -9.28 15.51
C SER A 98 -17.90 -9.81 14.45
N TYR A 99 -18.31 -10.81 13.66
CA TYR A 99 -17.45 -11.38 12.60
C TYR A 99 -17.06 -10.35 11.53
N VAL A 100 -17.92 -9.37 11.24
CA VAL A 100 -17.58 -8.26 10.33
C VAL A 100 -16.56 -7.33 10.97
N ARG A 101 -16.73 -7.01 12.26
CA ARG A 101 -15.76 -6.19 13.00
C ARG A 101 -14.41 -6.88 13.10
N ASP A 102 -14.39 -8.17 13.37
CA ASP A 102 -13.15 -8.96 13.49
C ASP A 102 -12.38 -8.91 12.17
N PHE A 103 -13.06 -9.20 11.05
CA PHE A 103 -12.50 -9.07 9.71
C PHE A 103 -11.97 -7.66 9.42
N LEU A 104 -12.79 -6.62 9.61
CA LEU A 104 -12.38 -5.24 9.31
C LEU A 104 -11.26 -4.74 10.23
N THR A 105 -11.24 -5.17 11.49
CA THR A 105 -10.16 -4.86 12.44
C THR A 105 -8.85 -5.47 11.99
N GLU A 106 -8.87 -6.72 11.51
CA GLU A 106 -7.69 -7.37 10.94
C GLU A 106 -7.20 -6.64 9.68
N GLN A 107 -8.13 -6.26 8.78
CA GLN A 107 -7.79 -5.48 7.59
C GLN A 107 -7.20 -4.11 7.97
N GLN A 108 -7.78 -3.39 8.93
CA GLN A 108 -7.27 -2.10 9.41
C GLN A 108 -5.88 -2.24 10.03
N ARG A 109 -5.65 -3.26 10.86
CA ARG A 109 -4.32 -3.56 11.40
C ARG A 109 -3.32 -3.81 10.28
N THR A 110 -3.70 -4.58 9.26
CA THR A 110 -2.85 -4.85 8.09
C THR A 110 -2.51 -3.57 7.32
N LEU A 111 -3.48 -2.68 7.08
CA LEU A 111 -3.23 -1.39 6.44
C LEU A 111 -2.34 -0.48 7.31
N SER A 112 -2.52 -0.49 8.63
CA SER A 112 -1.72 0.32 9.56
C SER A 112 -0.23 -0.02 9.54
N LYS A 113 0.07 -1.26 9.12
CA LYS A 113 1.41 -1.79 8.94
C LYS A 113 2.03 -1.40 7.58
N GLN A 114 1.35 -0.69 6.69
CA GLN A 114 1.93 -0.38 5.37
C GLN A 114 2.77 0.91 5.34
N GLY A 115 3.00 1.56 6.48
CA GLY A 115 3.85 2.75 6.58
C GLY A 115 3.47 3.71 7.69
N ASN A 116 3.73 5.00 7.48
CA ASN A 116 3.22 6.03 8.38
C ASN A 116 1.76 6.30 8.07
N VAL A 117 0.90 6.14 9.07
CA VAL A 117 -0.55 6.28 8.89
C VAL A 117 -1.16 7.20 9.92
N VAL A 118 -2.20 7.92 9.51
CA VAL A 118 -3.15 8.55 10.42
C VAL A 118 -4.48 7.85 10.24
N MET A 119 -4.93 7.16 11.27
CA MET A 119 -6.15 6.39 11.27
C MET A 119 -7.16 7.03 12.21
N GLU A 120 -8.37 7.27 11.72
CA GLU A 120 -9.45 7.87 12.51
C GLU A 120 -10.61 6.90 12.70
N GLY A 121 -11.24 6.99 13.87
CA GLY A 121 -12.37 6.15 14.23
C GLY A 121 -12.85 6.40 15.65
N ARG A 122 -13.31 5.34 16.32
CA ARG A 122 -13.90 5.43 17.67
C ARG A 122 -13.13 4.62 18.70
N ASP A 123 -12.48 3.57 18.23
CA ASP A 123 -11.79 2.54 19.01
C ASP A 123 -10.43 2.20 18.38
N ILE A 124 -9.84 3.14 17.64
CA ILE A 124 -8.57 2.94 16.94
C ILE A 124 -7.44 2.73 17.94
N GLY A 125 -7.27 3.62 18.91
CA GLY A 125 -6.21 3.55 19.91
C GLY A 125 -6.48 2.56 21.05
N THR A 126 -7.68 2.01 21.17
CA THR A 126 -8.06 1.05 22.21
C THR A 126 -8.15 -0.39 21.72
N VAL A 127 -8.62 -0.62 20.49
CA VAL A 127 -8.90 -1.95 19.95
C VAL A 127 -8.10 -2.23 18.68
N VAL A 128 -8.11 -1.32 17.71
CA VAL A 128 -7.53 -1.59 16.38
C VAL A 128 -6.00 -1.60 16.43
N ILE A 129 -5.39 -0.51 16.89
CA ILE A 129 -3.95 -0.32 17.03
C ILE A 129 -3.61 0.20 18.44
N PRO A 130 -3.83 -0.61 19.49
CA PRO A 130 -3.47 -0.26 20.87
C PRO A 130 -1.97 -0.02 21.07
N GLU A 131 -1.14 -0.34 20.10
CA GLU A 131 0.30 -0.09 20.07
C GLU A 131 0.68 1.18 19.27
N ALA A 132 -0.29 1.98 18.81
CA ALA A 132 -0.02 3.21 18.07
C ALA A 132 0.87 4.17 18.86
N GLU A 133 1.91 4.72 18.21
CA GLU A 133 2.92 5.55 18.87
C GLU A 133 2.38 6.93 19.30
N LEU A 134 1.27 7.38 18.71
CA LEU A 134 0.52 8.55 19.16
C LEU A 134 -0.98 8.28 19.09
N LYS A 135 -1.66 8.42 20.22
CA LYS A 135 -3.11 8.32 20.31
C LYS A 135 -3.67 9.66 20.76
N ILE A 136 -4.57 10.21 19.96
CA ILE A 136 -5.29 11.45 20.26
C ILE A 136 -6.75 11.08 20.47
N PHE A 137 -7.32 11.53 21.57
CA PHE A 137 -8.76 11.52 21.76
C PHE A 137 -9.31 12.94 21.59
N LEU A 138 -9.83 13.24 20.41
CA LEU A 138 -10.41 14.54 20.08
C LEU A 138 -11.80 14.67 20.70
N THR A 139 -11.98 15.65 21.57
CA THR A 139 -13.28 15.95 22.19
C THR A 139 -13.68 17.41 21.96
N ALA A 140 -14.96 17.70 22.18
CA ALA A 140 -15.55 19.03 22.23
C ALA A 140 -16.92 18.92 22.90
N SER A 141 -17.40 20.02 23.49
CA SER A 141 -18.76 20.06 24.06
C SER A 141 -19.83 19.63 23.06
N ALA A 142 -20.90 18.95 23.51
CA ALA A 142 -21.98 18.49 22.65
C ALA A 142 -22.64 19.66 21.89
N GLY A 143 -22.83 20.80 22.57
CA GLY A 143 -23.35 22.02 21.96
C GLY A 143 -22.45 22.57 20.85
N GLU A 144 -21.13 22.56 21.03
CA GLU A 144 -20.23 23.03 19.98
C GLU A 144 -20.21 22.09 18.76
N ARG A 145 -20.24 20.77 19.00
CA ARG A 145 -20.37 19.79 17.92
C ARG A 145 -21.68 19.94 17.15
N ALA A 146 -22.78 20.22 17.85
CA ALA A 146 -24.06 20.52 17.22
C ALA A 146 -24.01 21.79 16.36
N ARG A 147 -23.43 22.88 16.87
CA ARG A 147 -23.21 24.12 16.09
C ARG A 147 -22.40 23.87 14.81
N ARG A 148 -21.28 23.16 14.90
CA ARG A 148 -20.43 22.82 13.75
C ARG A 148 -21.19 21.99 12.71
N ARG A 149 -21.98 21.00 13.16
CA ARG A 149 -22.76 20.13 12.28
C ARG A 149 -23.88 20.88 11.57
N VAL A 150 -24.62 21.76 12.27
CA VAL A 150 -25.62 22.64 11.65
C VAL A 150 -24.99 23.53 10.58
N LYS A 151 -23.84 24.14 10.87
CA LYS A 151 -23.09 24.96 9.90
C LYS A 151 -22.71 24.14 8.65
N GLN A 152 -22.25 22.90 8.83
CA GLN A 152 -21.90 22.00 7.73
C GLN A 152 -23.12 21.64 6.87
N LEU A 153 -24.26 21.31 7.49
CA LEU A 153 -25.49 20.97 6.76
C LEU A 153 -26.01 22.17 5.97
N LYS A 154 -26.03 23.36 6.59
CA LYS A 154 -26.39 24.62 5.90
C LYS A 154 -25.49 24.90 4.69
N SER A 155 -24.18 24.69 4.82
CA SER A 155 -23.25 24.86 3.69
C SER A 155 -23.45 23.83 2.55
N SER A 156 -24.14 22.72 2.83
CA SER A 156 -24.48 21.68 1.86
C SER A 156 -25.92 21.83 1.32
N GLY A 157 -26.61 22.94 1.62
CA GLY A 157 -27.99 23.20 1.18
C GLY A 157 -29.06 22.43 1.95
N LEU A 158 -28.73 21.85 3.10
CA LEU A 158 -29.65 21.10 3.95
C LEU A 158 -30.03 21.91 5.19
N GLU A 159 -31.33 21.97 5.50
CA GLU A 159 -31.82 22.57 6.74
C GLU A 159 -31.81 21.57 7.89
N ALA A 160 -31.37 22.03 9.07
CA ALA A 160 -31.43 21.28 10.32
C ALA A 160 -31.42 22.27 11.49
N THR A 161 -32.20 21.98 12.54
CA THR A 161 -32.22 22.81 13.75
C THR A 161 -31.12 22.41 14.73
N TYR A 162 -30.68 23.35 15.56
CA TYR A 162 -29.66 23.09 16.57
C TYR A 162 -30.10 22.02 17.58
N ASP A 163 -31.34 22.11 18.07
CA ASP A 163 -31.86 21.21 19.11
C ASP A 163 -32.00 19.77 18.60
N GLU A 164 -32.45 19.57 17.36
CA GLU A 164 -32.53 18.24 16.74
C GLU A 164 -31.14 17.60 16.60
N ILE A 165 -30.16 18.37 16.14
CA ILE A 165 -28.79 17.89 15.95
C ILE A 165 -28.11 17.62 17.30
N LEU A 166 -28.36 18.45 18.31
CA LEU A 166 -27.84 18.25 19.66
C LEU A 166 -28.38 16.94 20.25
N ALA A 167 -29.70 16.73 20.21
CA ALA A 167 -30.33 15.51 20.70
C ALA A 167 -29.84 14.26 19.94
N GLU A 168 -29.64 14.37 18.62
CA GLU A 168 -29.06 13.29 17.82
C GLU A 168 -27.64 12.94 18.27
N ILE A 169 -26.79 13.96 18.47
CA ILE A 169 -25.40 13.79 18.92
C ILE A 169 -25.34 13.15 20.31
N GLU A 170 -26.12 13.65 21.26
CA GLU A 170 -26.14 13.13 22.63
C GLU A 170 -26.61 11.67 22.68
N ARG A 171 -27.70 11.35 21.97
CA ARG A 171 -28.20 9.97 21.86
C ARG A 171 -27.14 9.06 21.23
N ARG A 172 -26.43 9.56 20.21
CA ARG A 172 -25.39 8.80 19.53
C ARG A 172 -24.20 8.54 20.44
N ASP A 173 -23.75 9.54 21.19
CA ASP A 173 -22.63 9.39 22.11
C ASP A 173 -22.96 8.45 23.28
N LEU A 174 -24.19 8.49 23.79
CA LEU A 174 -24.66 7.53 24.79
C LEU A 174 -24.62 6.10 24.24
N ASN A 175 -25.20 5.85 23.07
CA ASN A 175 -25.17 4.53 22.42
C ASN A 175 -23.74 4.07 22.12
N ASP A 176 -22.87 5.01 21.72
CA ASP A 176 -21.50 4.73 21.37
C ASP A 176 -20.60 4.43 22.57
N SER A 177 -20.90 5.00 23.75
CA SER A 177 -20.13 4.81 24.99
C SER A 177 -20.63 3.63 25.85
N THR A 178 -21.90 3.25 25.71
CA THR A 178 -22.54 2.19 26.52
C THR A 178 -22.60 0.81 25.85
N ARG A 179 -22.16 0.69 24.60
CA ARG A 179 -22.14 -0.59 23.89
C ARG A 179 -21.18 -1.60 24.52
N SER A 180 -21.58 -2.87 24.51
CA SER A 180 -20.84 -3.98 25.12
C SER A 180 -19.52 -4.30 24.41
N VAL A 181 -19.43 -4.02 23.11
CA VAL A 181 -18.22 -4.26 22.29
C VAL A 181 -17.64 -2.92 21.86
N ALA A 182 -16.35 -2.72 22.14
CA ALA A 182 -15.55 -1.54 21.77
C ALA A 182 -16.27 -0.18 22.04
N PRO A 183 -16.59 0.13 23.31
CA PRO A 183 -17.20 1.41 23.67
C PRO A 183 -16.27 2.57 23.30
N LEU A 184 -16.87 3.70 22.91
CA LEU A 184 -16.15 4.95 22.68
C LEU A 184 -15.50 5.40 23.99
N LYS A 185 -14.19 5.17 24.09
CA LYS A 185 -13.39 5.48 25.27
C LYS A 185 -12.00 5.88 24.83
N ALA A 186 -11.43 6.88 25.48
CA ALA A 186 -10.01 7.21 25.31
C ALA A 186 -9.14 6.04 25.77
N ALA A 187 -8.10 5.70 24.99
CA ALA A 187 -7.08 4.79 25.45
C ALA A 187 -6.37 5.36 26.69
N SER A 188 -5.85 4.50 27.56
CA SER A 188 -5.24 4.91 28.84
C SER A 188 -4.05 5.86 28.66
N ASP A 189 -3.35 5.74 27.54
CA ASP A 189 -2.21 6.55 27.12
C ASP A 189 -2.58 7.59 26.04
N ALA A 190 -3.86 7.78 25.73
CA ALA A 190 -4.29 8.78 24.76
C ALA A 190 -4.18 10.20 25.33
N ILE A 191 -3.71 11.12 24.48
CA ILE A 191 -3.76 12.55 24.76
C ILE A 191 -5.17 13.04 24.46
N ILE A 192 -5.91 13.41 25.51
CA ILE A 192 -7.21 14.05 25.37
C ILE A 192 -6.99 15.49 24.89
N LEU A 193 -7.55 15.83 23.74
CA LEU A 193 -7.46 17.17 23.15
C LEU A 193 -8.88 17.75 23.04
N ASP A 194 -9.22 18.66 23.95
CA ASP A 194 -10.46 19.43 23.88
C ASP A 194 -10.32 20.54 22.84
N THR A 195 -11.18 20.50 21.83
CA THR A 195 -11.17 21.39 20.67
C THR A 195 -12.31 22.41 20.69
N THR A 196 -13.00 22.56 21.82
CA THR A 196 -14.19 23.44 21.93
C THR A 196 -13.90 24.86 21.44
N ASP A 197 -12.81 25.46 21.89
CA ASP A 197 -12.42 26.84 21.56
C ASP A 197 -11.21 26.92 20.60
N MET A 198 -10.90 25.83 19.90
CA MET A 198 -9.77 25.76 18.96
C MET A 198 -10.25 25.78 17.51
N SER A 199 -9.52 26.51 16.66
CA SER A 199 -9.62 26.40 15.21
C SER A 199 -9.07 25.04 14.73
N ILE A 200 -9.48 24.63 13.52
CA ILE A 200 -8.98 23.37 12.93
C ILE A 200 -7.46 23.43 12.76
N GLU A 201 -6.93 24.59 12.38
CA GLU A 201 -5.51 24.84 12.15
C GLU A 201 -4.69 24.69 13.43
N GLU A 202 -5.19 25.18 14.57
CA GLU A 202 -4.55 25.02 15.88
C GLU A 202 -4.54 23.56 16.32
N VAL A 203 -5.66 22.85 16.14
CA VAL A 203 -5.77 21.42 16.48
C VAL A 203 -4.77 20.61 15.65
N VAL A 204 -4.74 20.84 14.34
CA VAL A 204 -3.81 20.15 13.42
C VAL A 204 -2.36 20.47 13.81
N SER A 205 -2.02 21.73 14.06
CA SER A 205 -0.65 22.12 14.43
C SER A 205 -0.19 21.49 15.74
N ARG A 206 -1.11 21.35 16.72
CA ARG A 206 -0.82 20.68 17.98
C ARG A 206 -0.51 19.20 17.78
N ILE A 207 -1.31 18.49 16.99
CA ILE A 207 -1.10 17.06 16.72
C ILE A 207 0.18 16.83 15.92
N VAL A 208 0.45 17.65 14.90
CA VAL A 208 1.70 17.60 14.12
C VAL A 208 2.91 17.76 15.02
N SER A 209 2.92 18.77 15.90
CA SER A 209 4.02 18.98 16.84
C SER A 209 4.22 17.80 17.80
N LEU A 210 3.13 17.18 18.27
CA LEU A 210 3.20 15.99 19.12
C LEU A 210 3.78 14.78 18.37
N ALA A 211 3.49 14.65 17.07
CA ALA A 211 4.01 13.59 16.23
C ALA A 211 5.50 13.79 15.91
N GLU A 212 5.90 14.99 15.50
CA GLU A 212 7.30 15.34 15.21
C GLU A 212 8.21 15.10 16.43
N LYS A 213 7.75 15.45 17.64
CA LYS A 213 8.49 15.17 18.89
C LYS A 213 8.68 13.67 19.18
N ARG A 214 7.82 12.81 18.63
CA ARG A 214 7.87 11.35 18.79
C ARG A 214 8.52 10.65 17.61
N GLN A 215 8.67 11.32 16.47
CA GLN A 215 9.22 10.73 15.26
C GLN A 215 10.74 10.62 15.36
N ARG A 216 11.20 9.46 15.87
CA ARG A 216 12.63 9.13 16.02
C ARG A 216 13.27 8.69 14.71
N VAL A 217 12.48 8.15 13.80
CA VAL A 217 12.89 7.64 12.47
C VAL A 217 11.91 8.12 11.41
N HIS A 218 12.42 8.60 10.27
CA HIS A 218 11.59 8.96 9.13
C HIS A 218 11.31 7.75 8.24
N LEU A 219 10.18 7.10 8.46
CA LEU A 219 9.70 6.03 7.57
C LEU A 219 9.10 6.64 6.29
N ALA A 220 9.30 6.01 5.13
CA ALA A 220 8.62 6.38 3.89
C ALA A 220 7.09 6.29 4.03
N ARG A 221 6.33 7.05 3.21
CA ARG A 221 4.85 7.01 3.21
C ARG A 221 4.30 5.58 3.08
N SER A 222 4.86 4.85 2.12
CA SER A 222 4.51 3.46 1.83
C SER A 222 5.77 2.62 1.94
N VAL A 223 5.66 1.57 2.74
CA VAL A 223 6.63 0.49 2.87
C VAL A 223 5.91 -0.84 2.77
N GLY A 224 6.66 -1.93 2.73
CA GLY A 224 6.10 -3.27 2.67
C GLY A 224 5.84 -3.73 1.23
N PHE A 225 4.92 -4.68 1.10
CA PHE A 225 4.46 -5.20 -0.19
C PHE A 225 3.71 -4.13 -1.00
N CYS A 226 3.89 -4.12 -2.32
CA CYS A 226 2.93 -3.46 -3.21
C CYS A 226 1.73 -4.39 -3.44
N TYR A 227 0.62 -3.83 -3.94
CA TYR A 227 -0.61 -4.59 -4.22
C TYR A 227 -0.38 -5.90 -5.00
N GLY A 228 0.41 -5.84 -6.09
CA GLY A 228 0.66 -7.03 -6.92
C GLY A 228 1.45 -8.13 -6.20
N VAL A 229 2.36 -7.73 -5.30
CA VAL A 229 3.15 -8.65 -4.47
C VAL A 229 2.26 -9.23 -3.37
N ASP A 230 1.49 -8.40 -2.68
CA ASP A 230 0.61 -8.84 -1.60
C ASP A 230 -0.45 -9.83 -2.11
N ARG A 231 -1.13 -9.51 -3.23
CA ARG A 231 -2.06 -10.44 -3.89
C ARG A 231 -1.39 -11.78 -4.20
N ALA A 232 -0.20 -11.74 -4.82
CA ALA A 232 0.49 -12.96 -5.22
C ALA A 232 0.88 -13.84 -4.02
N VAL A 233 1.36 -13.23 -2.93
CA VAL A 233 1.74 -13.94 -1.70
C VAL A 233 0.51 -14.46 -0.97
N SER A 234 -0.51 -13.62 -0.76
CA SER A 234 -1.73 -13.96 -0.04
C SER A 234 -2.51 -15.10 -0.71
N GLU A 235 -2.66 -15.06 -2.03
CA GLU A 235 -3.31 -16.15 -2.79
C GLU A 235 -2.48 -17.44 -2.75
N ALA A 236 -1.15 -17.36 -2.87
CA ALA A 236 -0.30 -18.53 -2.72
C ALA A 236 -0.46 -19.17 -1.33
N VAL A 237 -0.46 -18.36 -0.26
CA VAL A 237 -0.69 -18.85 1.12
C VAL A 237 -2.08 -19.48 1.27
N LYS A 238 -3.13 -18.87 0.69
CA LYS A 238 -4.50 -19.41 0.71
C LYS A 238 -4.56 -20.78 0.04
N LEU A 239 -3.95 -20.94 -1.12
CA LEU A 239 -3.91 -22.20 -1.86
C LEU A 239 -3.13 -23.28 -1.10
N LEU A 240 -1.97 -22.94 -0.53
CA LEU A 240 -1.16 -23.86 0.26
C LEU A 240 -1.91 -24.36 1.50
N LYS A 241 -2.64 -23.45 2.18
CA LYS A 241 -3.48 -23.81 3.35
C LYS A 241 -4.72 -24.63 2.99
N SER A 242 -5.13 -24.68 1.73
CA SER A 242 -6.27 -25.51 1.29
C SER A 242 -5.94 -27.00 1.19
N GLY A 243 -4.66 -27.38 1.31
CA GLY A 243 -4.19 -28.77 1.19
C GLY A 243 -3.93 -29.22 -0.25
N LYS A 244 -4.15 -28.35 -1.25
CA LYS A 244 -3.76 -28.61 -2.64
C LYS A 244 -2.23 -28.60 -2.80
N LYS A 245 -1.70 -29.40 -3.74
CA LYS A 245 -0.31 -29.24 -4.22
C LYS A 245 -0.23 -27.96 -5.05
N VAL A 246 0.76 -27.11 -4.76
CA VAL A 246 0.89 -25.79 -5.38
C VAL A 246 2.26 -25.64 -6.00
N TYR A 247 2.29 -25.28 -7.27
CA TYR A 247 3.49 -25.07 -8.07
C TYR A 247 3.51 -23.62 -8.57
N ALA A 248 4.69 -23.01 -8.70
CA ALA A 248 4.84 -21.64 -9.21
C ALA A 248 5.81 -21.59 -10.39
N THR A 249 5.53 -20.75 -11.40
CA THR A 249 6.39 -20.56 -12.59
C THR A 249 7.76 -19.90 -12.31
N GLY A 250 8.10 -19.72 -11.05
CA GLY A 250 9.31 -19.09 -10.56
C GLY A 250 9.13 -18.63 -9.12
N GLU A 251 10.06 -17.82 -8.62
CA GLU A 251 9.83 -17.09 -7.37
C GLU A 251 8.58 -16.22 -7.49
N ILE A 252 7.65 -16.37 -6.53
CA ILE A 252 6.42 -15.56 -6.43
C ILE A 252 6.79 -14.09 -6.23
N VAL A 253 7.82 -13.83 -5.41
CA VAL A 253 8.40 -12.51 -5.15
C VAL A 253 9.91 -12.60 -4.98
N HIS A 254 10.64 -11.53 -5.28
CA HIS A 254 12.09 -11.47 -5.08
C HIS A 254 12.45 -11.07 -3.64
N ASN A 255 12.13 -11.96 -2.70
CA ASN A 255 12.49 -11.87 -1.28
C ASN A 255 12.80 -13.26 -0.73
N GLU A 256 14.03 -13.45 -0.25
CA GLU A 256 14.55 -14.75 0.14
C GLU A 256 13.73 -15.34 1.31
N LYS A 257 13.35 -14.52 2.29
CA LYS A 257 12.60 -14.97 3.46
C LYS A 257 11.17 -15.38 3.12
N VAL A 258 10.49 -14.58 2.30
CA VAL A 258 9.12 -14.91 1.85
C VAL A 258 9.11 -16.20 1.04
N MET A 259 10.10 -16.39 0.16
CA MET A 259 10.22 -17.63 -0.62
C MET A 259 10.53 -18.84 0.26
N GLU A 260 11.34 -18.70 1.31
CA GLU A 260 11.57 -19.75 2.30
C GLU A 260 10.26 -20.15 3.02
N ASP A 261 9.51 -19.17 3.51
CA ASP A 261 8.25 -19.41 4.23
C ASP A 261 7.20 -20.11 3.33
N LEU A 262 7.09 -19.70 2.06
CA LEU A 262 6.21 -20.35 1.09
C LEU A 262 6.63 -21.80 0.79
N LYS A 263 7.94 -22.06 0.65
CA LYS A 263 8.46 -23.43 0.44
C LYS A 263 8.20 -24.32 1.64
N GLN A 264 8.35 -23.80 2.87
CA GLN A 264 8.01 -24.52 4.09
C GLN A 264 6.52 -24.87 4.18
N LEU A 265 5.66 -24.05 3.60
CA LEU A 265 4.23 -24.33 3.45
C LEU A 265 3.90 -25.33 2.31
N GLY A 266 4.89 -25.74 1.52
CA GLY A 266 4.74 -26.74 0.45
C GLY A 266 4.73 -26.19 -0.98
N LEU A 267 5.14 -24.93 -1.20
CA LEU A 267 5.26 -24.38 -2.55
C LEU A 267 6.46 -24.97 -3.30
N GLU A 268 6.22 -25.51 -4.48
CA GLU A 268 7.26 -25.99 -5.40
C GLU A 268 7.45 -25.01 -6.58
N VAL A 269 8.70 -24.81 -7.02
CA VAL A 269 8.98 -24.00 -8.21
C VAL A 269 9.05 -24.92 -9.42
N ILE A 270 8.28 -24.60 -10.47
CA ILE A 270 8.22 -25.36 -11.71
C ILE A 270 9.57 -25.29 -12.42
N ASP A 271 10.08 -26.46 -12.79
CA ASP A 271 11.23 -26.64 -13.66
C ASP A 271 10.86 -27.48 -14.89
N ASP A 272 11.83 -27.74 -15.77
CA ASP A 272 11.60 -28.51 -16.99
C ASP A 272 11.15 -29.95 -16.74
N SER A 273 11.45 -30.52 -15.56
CA SER A 273 11.05 -31.89 -15.22
C SER A 273 9.55 -31.99 -14.95
N ILE A 274 8.98 -30.98 -14.29
CA ILE A 274 7.55 -30.86 -13.97
C ILE A 274 6.69 -30.61 -15.22
N LEU A 275 7.30 -30.19 -16.34
CA LEU A 275 6.57 -29.90 -17.58
C LEU A 275 6.47 -31.10 -18.54
N SER A 276 6.95 -32.28 -18.14
CA SER A 276 7.07 -33.47 -19.00
C SER A 276 5.87 -34.44 -18.94
N GLY A 277 4.92 -34.22 -18.01
CA GLY A 277 3.75 -35.09 -17.80
C GLY A 277 2.51 -34.33 -17.32
N LYS A 278 1.44 -35.06 -16.97
CA LYS A 278 0.28 -34.50 -16.26
C LYS A 278 0.60 -34.41 -14.77
N HIS A 279 0.33 -33.27 -14.15
CA HIS A 279 0.59 -33.03 -12.73
C HIS A 279 -0.69 -32.62 -12.01
N GLU A 280 -1.02 -33.35 -10.94
CA GLU A 280 -2.12 -33.01 -10.04
C GLU A 280 -1.74 -31.80 -9.18
N GLY A 281 -2.64 -30.83 -9.09
CA GLY A 281 -2.48 -29.63 -8.29
C GLY A 281 -2.70 -28.34 -9.08
N VAL A 282 -2.29 -27.23 -8.46
CA VAL A 282 -2.49 -25.89 -8.97
C VAL A 282 -1.16 -25.29 -9.40
N ALA A 283 -1.08 -24.82 -10.65
CA ALA A 283 0.03 -23.99 -11.09
C ALA A 283 -0.32 -22.50 -10.98
N ILE A 284 0.57 -21.74 -10.34
CA ILE A 284 0.48 -20.31 -10.15
C ILE A 284 1.41 -19.62 -11.16
N ILE A 285 0.84 -18.72 -11.96
CA ILE A 285 1.60 -17.75 -12.74
C ILE A 285 1.92 -16.56 -11.83
N ARG A 286 3.22 -16.31 -11.60
CA ARG A 286 3.69 -15.22 -10.72
C ARG A 286 3.34 -13.82 -11.23
N ALA A 287 3.49 -12.81 -10.37
CA ALA A 287 3.11 -11.41 -10.63
C ALA A 287 3.70 -10.77 -11.89
N HIS A 288 4.82 -11.28 -12.40
CA HIS A 288 5.46 -10.79 -13.64
C HIS A 288 4.81 -11.36 -14.92
N GLY A 289 3.93 -12.35 -14.81
CA GLY A 289 3.39 -13.09 -15.94
C GLY A 289 4.38 -14.07 -16.58
N ILE A 290 3.88 -14.75 -17.62
CA ILE A 290 4.61 -15.65 -18.51
C ILE A 290 4.13 -15.42 -19.95
N ASP A 291 4.88 -15.88 -20.94
CA ASP A 291 4.46 -15.81 -22.34
C ASP A 291 3.28 -16.77 -22.65
N PRO A 292 2.50 -16.51 -23.71
CA PRO A 292 1.32 -17.30 -24.03
C PRO A 292 1.60 -18.78 -24.31
N ALA A 293 2.74 -19.11 -24.92
CA ALA A 293 3.08 -20.50 -25.24
C ALA A 293 3.40 -21.30 -23.96
N SER A 294 4.14 -20.69 -23.03
CA SER A 294 4.37 -21.27 -21.70
C SER A 294 3.07 -21.43 -20.91
N GLU A 295 2.14 -20.47 -20.99
CA GLU A 295 0.84 -20.58 -20.34
C GLU A 295 0.00 -21.73 -20.91
N GLU A 296 -0.05 -21.87 -22.23
CA GLU A 296 -0.75 -22.98 -22.88
C GLU A 296 -0.16 -24.33 -22.45
N LYS A 297 1.17 -24.41 -22.34
CA LYS A 297 1.86 -25.61 -21.84
C LYS A 297 1.43 -25.93 -20.40
N LEU A 298 1.39 -24.95 -19.50
CA LEU A 298 0.93 -25.14 -18.13
C LEU A 298 -0.52 -25.64 -18.06
N ARG A 299 -1.41 -25.07 -18.86
CA ARG A 299 -2.83 -25.48 -18.91
C ARG A 299 -3.04 -26.89 -19.44
N ARG A 300 -2.08 -27.43 -20.20
CA ARG A 300 -2.09 -28.85 -20.62
C ARG A 300 -1.56 -29.77 -19.51
N VAL A 301 -0.57 -29.31 -18.76
CA VAL A 301 0.14 -30.06 -17.71
C VAL A 301 -0.68 -30.16 -16.42
N PHE A 302 -1.28 -29.06 -15.96
CA PHE A 302 -1.97 -28.96 -14.67
C PHE A 302 -3.49 -28.97 -14.81
N ASP A 303 -4.18 -29.43 -13.76
CA ASP A 303 -5.64 -29.43 -13.69
C ASP A 303 -6.20 -28.01 -13.51
N GLU A 304 -5.47 -27.19 -12.77
CA GLU A 304 -5.85 -25.81 -12.45
C GLU A 304 -4.64 -24.88 -12.65
N VAL A 305 -4.86 -23.77 -13.37
CA VAL A 305 -3.86 -22.72 -13.56
C VAL A 305 -4.45 -21.39 -13.12
N ILE A 306 -3.84 -20.78 -12.11
CA ILE A 306 -4.24 -19.50 -11.54
C ILE A 306 -3.25 -18.42 -11.98
N ASP A 307 -3.78 -17.39 -12.64
CA ASP A 307 -2.98 -16.24 -13.07
C ASP A 307 -2.94 -15.14 -12.00
N LEU A 308 -1.80 -15.02 -11.33
CA LEU A 308 -1.53 -13.96 -10.35
C LEU A 308 -0.70 -12.82 -10.94
N THR A 309 -0.61 -12.69 -12.27
CA THR A 309 -0.01 -11.54 -12.95
C THR A 309 -0.56 -10.24 -12.36
N CYS A 310 0.33 -9.32 -12.03
CA CYS A 310 -0.04 -8.02 -11.49
C CYS A 310 -0.92 -7.28 -12.52
N PRO A 311 -2.08 -6.71 -12.14
CA PRO A 311 -2.94 -6.00 -13.09
C PRO A 311 -2.23 -4.85 -13.83
N ILE A 312 -1.27 -4.20 -13.17
CA ILE A 312 -0.46 -3.14 -13.81
C ILE A 312 0.38 -3.73 -14.95
N VAL A 313 1.02 -4.89 -14.72
CA VAL A 313 1.80 -5.61 -15.73
C VAL A 313 0.89 -6.08 -16.87
N TYR A 314 -0.26 -6.67 -16.55
CA TYR A 314 -1.24 -7.11 -17.55
C TYR A 314 -1.73 -5.96 -18.44
N ASN A 315 -1.91 -4.77 -17.87
CA ASN A 315 -2.28 -3.57 -18.63
C ASN A 315 -1.19 -3.14 -19.61
N VAL A 316 0.09 -3.30 -19.27
CA VAL A 316 1.20 -3.07 -20.22
C VAL A 316 1.11 -4.07 -21.38
N PHE A 317 0.81 -5.33 -21.08
CA PHE A 317 0.66 -6.37 -22.10
C PHE A 317 -0.47 -6.03 -23.07
N SER A 318 -1.65 -5.70 -22.53
CA SER A 318 -2.84 -5.33 -23.32
C SER A 318 -2.56 -4.10 -24.18
N LEU A 319 -1.98 -3.04 -23.59
CA LEU A 319 -1.63 -1.82 -24.30
C LEU A 319 -0.69 -2.09 -25.48
N ALA A 320 0.40 -2.82 -25.26
CA ALA A 320 1.39 -3.10 -26.32
C ALA A 320 0.79 -3.93 -27.47
N VAL A 321 -0.06 -4.92 -27.15
CA VAL A 321 -0.76 -5.73 -28.15
C VAL A 321 -1.72 -4.86 -28.97
N ASP A 322 -2.49 -3.99 -28.32
CA ASP A 322 -3.44 -3.11 -29.02
C ASP A 322 -2.73 -2.07 -29.90
N LEU A 323 -1.61 -1.51 -29.44
CA LEU A 323 -0.78 -0.61 -30.25
C LEU A 323 -0.19 -1.32 -31.48
N GLN A 324 0.24 -2.58 -31.34
CA GLN A 324 0.73 -3.37 -32.46
C GLN A 324 -0.39 -3.70 -33.46
N ARG A 325 -1.60 -4.00 -32.97
CA ARG A 325 -2.80 -4.17 -33.83
C ARG A 325 -3.14 -2.91 -34.62
N GLN A 326 -2.85 -1.73 -34.05
CA GLN A 326 -3.00 -0.43 -34.72
C GLN A 326 -1.86 -0.12 -35.71
N GLY A 327 -0.88 -1.01 -35.87
CA GLY A 327 0.20 -0.89 -36.86
C GLY A 327 1.54 -0.41 -36.29
N SER A 328 1.62 -0.10 -34.98
CA SER A 328 2.86 0.36 -34.36
C SER A 328 3.89 -0.76 -34.22
N PHE A 329 5.15 -0.43 -34.46
CA PHE A 329 6.29 -1.23 -34.01
C PHE A 329 6.57 -0.93 -32.54
N ILE A 330 6.68 -1.97 -31.72
CA ILE A 330 6.78 -1.80 -30.26
C ILE A 330 8.24 -1.77 -29.82
N VAL A 331 8.65 -0.72 -29.11
CA VAL A 331 9.94 -0.67 -28.43
C VAL A 331 9.70 -0.89 -26.93
N VAL A 332 10.27 -1.96 -26.39
CA VAL A 332 10.18 -2.29 -24.97
C VAL A 332 11.48 -1.89 -24.28
N TYR A 333 11.45 -0.83 -23.50
CA TYR A 333 12.58 -0.44 -22.66
C TYR A 333 12.60 -1.26 -21.37
N GLY A 334 13.57 -2.15 -21.21
CA GLY A 334 13.59 -3.08 -20.08
C GLY A 334 14.69 -4.12 -20.20
N LYS A 335 14.88 -4.90 -19.12
CA LYS A 335 15.92 -5.94 -19.08
C LYS A 335 15.49 -7.18 -19.87
N LYS A 336 16.27 -7.59 -20.87
CA LYS A 336 15.91 -8.64 -21.84
C LYS A 336 15.56 -9.98 -21.18
N ASN A 337 16.30 -10.34 -20.14
CA ASN A 337 16.12 -11.61 -19.42
C ASN A 337 15.17 -11.50 -18.21
N HIS A 338 14.43 -10.41 -18.08
CA HIS A 338 13.47 -10.25 -16.99
C HIS A 338 12.12 -10.88 -17.36
N ALA A 339 11.52 -11.62 -16.42
CA ALA A 339 10.27 -12.37 -16.62
C ALA A 339 9.15 -11.55 -17.28
N GLU A 340 8.93 -10.33 -16.80
CA GLU A 340 7.94 -9.39 -17.36
C GLU A 340 8.21 -9.05 -18.84
N VAL A 341 9.47 -8.81 -19.20
CA VAL A 341 9.86 -8.46 -20.58
C VAL A 341 9.74 -9.68 -21.48
N THR A 342 10.13 -10.86 -21.00
CA THR A 342 9.93 -12.13 -21.72
C THR A 342 8.46 -12.39 -21.96
N ALA A 343 7.61 -12.26 -20.94
CA ALA A 343 6.17 -12.42 -21.05
C ALA A 343 5.54 -11.43 -22.05
N LEU A 344 5.91 -10.15 -21.99
CA LEU A 344 5.44 -9.14 -22.94
C LEU A 344 5.89 -9.47 -24.37
N SER A 345 7.18 -9.73 -24.57
CA SER A 345 7.75 -9.98 -25.90
C SER A 345 7.15 -11.21 -26.57
N GLY A 346 6.81 -12.26 -25.82
CA GLY A 346 6.11 -13.44 -26.34
C GLY A 346 4.67 -13.19 -26.81
N ARG A 347 4.11 -12.01 -26.57
CA ARG A 347 2.79 -11.56 -27.07
C ARG A 347 2.90 -10.68 -28.31
N LEU A 348 4.11 -10.31 -28.73
CA LEU A 348 4.37 -9.33 -29.78
C LEU A 348 5.05 -9.98 -30.98
N ASN A 349 4.63 -9.61 -32.18
CA ASN A 349 5.24 -10.11 -33.43
C ASN A 349 6.29 -9.16 -34.02
N ARG A 350 6.18 -7.85 -33.73
CA ARG A 350 7.07 -6.79 -34.24
C ARG A 350 7.52 -5.89 -33.09
N TYR A 351 8.71 -6.15 -32.56
CA TYR A 351 9.23 -5.40 -31.43
C TYR A 351 10.77 -5.31 -31.39
N LEU A 352 11.28 -4.38 -30.59
CA LEU A 352 12.68 -4.27 -30.18
C LEU A 352 12.75 -4.11 -28.66
N ILE A 353 13.56 -4.93 -27.98
CA ILE A 353 13.89 -4.72 -26.57
C ILE A 353 15.14 -3.84 -26.51
N VAL A 354 15.12 -2.83 -25.63
CA VAL A 354 16.26 -1.93 -25.39
C VAL A 354 16.58 -1.97 -23.90
N GLU A 355 17.79 -2.41 -23.55
CA GLU A 355 18.24 -2.47 -22.16
C GLU A 355 18.82 -1.13 -21.67
N PRO A 356 18.70 -0.82 -20.37
CA PRO A 356 19.39 0.35 -19.79
C PRO A 356 20.90 0.30 -20.05
N GLY A 357 21.45 1.39 -20.59
CA GLY A 357 22.87 1.52 -20.91
C GLY A 357 23.25 1.13 -22.34
N GLU A 358 22.31 0.66 -23.17
CA GLU A 358 22.57 0.48 -24.60
C GLU A 358 22.89 1.80 -25.32
N ASN A 359 23.62 1.71 -26.44
CA ASN A 359 23.94 2.85 -27.27
C ASN A 359 22.71 3.31 -28.07
N TYR A 360 22.16 4.48 -27.71
CA TYR A 360 20.93 4.99 -28.31
C TYR A 360 21.06 5.31 -29.81
N GLU A 361 22.25 5.62 -30.32
CA GLU A 361 22.47 5.83 -31.76
C GLU A 361 22.34 4.52 -32.55
N GLU A 362 22.80 3.40 -31.98
CA GLU A 362 22.63 2.08 -32.61
C GLU A 362 21.19 1.61 -32.56
N VAL A 363 20.47 1.92 -31.49
CA VAL A 363 19.03 1.69 -31.40
C VAL A 363 18.28 2.52 -32.45
N LEU A 364 18.63 3.79 -32.60
CA LEU A 364 17.99 4.71 -33.55
C LEU A 364 18.06 4.19 -35.00
N LYS A 365 19.23 3.70 -35.44
CA LYS A 365 19.42 3.11 -36.77
C LYS A 365 18.46 1.96 -37.07
N LYS A 366 18.10 1.16 -36.05
CA LYS A 366 17.12 0.06 -36.19
C LYS A 366 15.68 0.58 -36.34
N LEU A 367 15.43 1.83 -35.99
CA LEU A 367 14.10 2.45 -35.94
C LEU A 367 13.84 3.45 -37.09
N GLU A 368 14.88 3.98 -37.74
CA GLU A 368 14.78 5.06 -38.74
C GLU A 368 13.82 4.78 -39.92
N GLY A 369 13.68 3.52 -40.32
CA GLY A 369 12.82 3.09 -41.43
C GLY A 369 11.39 2.69 -41.03
N LEU A 370 10.99 2.91 -39.77
CA LEU A 370 9.67 2.55 -39.28
C LEU A 370 8.74 3.77 -39.23
N ASP A 371 7.49 3.59 -39.66
CA ASP A 371 6.53 4.69 -39.80
C ASP A 371 5.81 5.02 -38.48
N GLN A 372 5.51 4.02 -37.66
CA GLN A 372 4.84 4.17 -36.37
C GLN A 372 5.57 3.36 -35.31
N ILE A 373 6.04 4.04 -34.27
CA ILE A 373 6.80 3.46 -33.17
C ILE A 373 6.09 3.81 -31.87
N ALA A 374 5.79 2.79 -31.07
CA ALA A 374 5.30 2.96 -29.71
C ALA A 374 6.34 2.49 -28.71
N ILE A 375 6.77 3.36 -27.81
CA ILE A 375 7.72 3.03 -26.76
C ILE A 375 6.96 2.76 -25.45
N VAL A 376 7.16 1.58 -24.89
CA VAL A 376 6.69 1.18 -23.56
C VAL A 376 7.88 0.83 -22.67
N SER A 377 7.69 0.85 -21.35
CA SER A 377 8.70 0.54 -20.35
C SER A 377 8.30 -0.68 -19.50
N GLN A 378 9.29 -1.47 -19.11
CA GLN A 378 9.11 -2.45 -18.04
C GLN A 378 8.74 -1.71 -16.73
N THR A 379 7.78 -2.25 -15.97
CA THR A 379 7.13 -1.57 -14.84
C THR A 379 8.07 -1.12 -13.72
N THR A 380 9.26 -1.69 -13.61
CA THR A 380 10.25 -1.40 -12.56
C THR A 380 11.47 -0.57 -13.04
N MET A 381 11.50 -0.11 -14.29
CA MET A 381 12.59 0.71 -14.85
C MET A 381 12.66 2.11 -14.25
N SER A 382 13.84 2.76 -14.33
CA SER A 382 14.01 4.14 -13.88
C SER A 382 13.23 5.10 -14.75
N SER A 383 12.42 5.97 -14.13
CA SER A 383 11.73 7.03 -14.85
C SER A 383 12.71 7.95 -15.55
N LEU A 384 13.81 8.33 -14.88
CA LEU A 384 14.84 9.17 -15.46
C LEU A 384 15.53 8.52 -16.67
N GLU A 385 15.94 7.25 -16.56
CA GLU A 385 16.60 6.56 -17.67
C GLU A 385 15.64 6.37 -18.85
N PHE A 386 14.38 6.03 -18.57
CA PHE A 386 13.33 5.89 -19.58
C PHE A 386 12.99 7.22 -20.27
N GLU A 387 12.87 8.32 -19.52
CA GLU A 387 12.65 9.67 -20.07
C GLU A 387 13.81 10.10 -20.96
N ASN A 388 15.05 9.85 -20.53
CA ASN A 388 16.24 10.14 -21.33
C ASN A 388 16.24 9.34 -22.65
N PHE A 389 15.96 8.04 -22.59
CA PHE A 389 15.89 7.18 -23.77
C PHE A 389 14.75 7.61 -24.72
N SER A 390 13.54 7.69 -24.20
CA SER A 390 12.35 8.00 -25.00
C SER A 390 12.39 9.42 -25.57
N GLY A 391 12.91 10.39 -24.80
CA GLY A 391 13.16 11.76 -25.25
C GLY A 391 14.22 11.83 -26.35
N PHE A 392 15.32 11.06 -26.20
CA PHE A 392 16.32 10.94 -27.27
C PHE A 392 15.67 10.44 -28.57
N VAL A 393 14.99 9.28 -28.55
CA VAL A 393 14.37 8.70 -29.76
C VAL A 393 13.32 9.64 -30.36
N LYS A 394 12.45 10.20 -29.54
CA LYS A 394 11.38 11.12 -29.98
C LYS A 394 11.95 12.39 -30.62
N SER A 395 13.04 12.94 -30.10
CA SER A 395 13.66 14.15 -30.67
C SER A 395 14.29 13.94 -32.05
N ARG A 396 14.59 12.68 -32.45
CA ARG A 396 15.18 12.37 -33.77
C ARG A 396 14.15 11.84 -34.77
N LEU A 397 13.17 11.06 -34.32
CA LEU A 397 12.18 10.45 -35.21
C LEU A 397 10.85 11.21 -35.27
N GLY A 398 10.66 12.20 -34.40
CA GLY A 398 9.53 13.14 -34.44
C GLY A 398 8.19 12.48 -34.12
N GLU A 399 7.16 12.85 -34.90
CA GLU A 399 5.76 12.43 -34.71
C GLU A 399 5.54 10.92 -34.91
N ARG A 400 6.50 10.22 -35.51
CA ARG A 400 6.49 8.76 -35.66
C ARG A 400 6.54 8.02 -34.32
N VAL A 401 6.98 8.70 -33.25
CA VAL A 401 7.21 8.09 -31.93
C VAL A 401 6.16 8.55 -30.94
N THR A 402 5.37 7.60 -30.45
CA THR A 402 4.50 7.80 -29.30
C THR A 402 5.08 7.11 -28.08
N VAL A 403 5.16 7.83 -26.96
CA VAL A 403 5.77 7.33 -25.72
C VAL A 403 4.68 7.06 -24.71
N TYR A 404 4.62 5.83 -24.21
CA TYR A 404 3.72 5.39 -23.15
C TYR A 404 4.55 5.06 -21.92
N ASN A 405 4.52 5.93 -20.91
CA ASN A 405 5.18 5.64 -19.64
C ASN A 405 4.38 4.61 -18.85
N THR A 406 4.78 3.35 -18.97
CA THR A 406 4.17 2.19 -18.31
C THR A 406 4.87 1.78 -17.01
N ILE A 407 5.74 2.64 -16.46
CA ILE A 407 6.38 2.40 -15.16
C ILE A 407 5.30 2.42 -14.07
N CYS A 408 5.37 1.46 -13.14
CA CYS A 408 4.41 1.36 -12.05
C CYS A 408 4.52 2.58 -11.13
N LYS A 409 3.37 3.20 -10.81
CA LYS A 409 3.30 4.36 -9.90
C LYS A 409 3.95 4.08 -8.53
N VAL A 410 3.81 2.86 -8.00
CA VAL A 410 4.44 2.47 -6.72
C VAL A 410 5.96 2.53 -6.79
N THR A 411 6.55 2.16 -7.93
CA THR A 411 7.99 2.28 -8.14
C THR A 411 8.41 3.76 -8.19
N ILE A 412 7.68 4.59 -8.95
CA ILE A 412 7.93 6.03 -9.04
C ILE A 412 7.85 6.70 -7.66
N GLN A 413 6.81 6.38 -6.87
CA GLN A 413 6.62 6.91 -5.52
C GLN A 413 7.78 6.53 -4.60
N ARG A 414 8.25 5.28 -4.62
CA ARG A 414 9.38 4.86 -3.78
C ARG A 414 10.67 5.56 -4.16
N GLU A 415 10.89 5.82 -5.44
CA GLU A 415 12.05 6.60 -5.89
C GLU A 415 11.97 8.04 -5.38
N SER A 416 10.81 8.70 -5.55
CA SER A 416 10.58 10.06 -5.05
C SER A 416 10.75 10.13 -3.52
N GLU A 417 10.24 9.12 -2.80
CA GLU A 417 10.40 9.01 -1.35
C GLU A 417 11.86 8.77 -0.95
N ALA A 418 12.61 7.93 -1.68
CA ALA A 418 14.04 7.76 -1.43
C ALA A 418 14.80 9.08 -1.59
N GLU A 419 14.50 9.86 -2.61
CA GLU A 419 15.10 11.19 -2.81
C GLU A 419 14.73 12.17 -1.69
N ARG A 420 13.46 12.21 -1.30
CA ARG A 420 12.97 13.08 -0.22
C ARG A 420 13.62 12.72 1.12
N LEU A 421 13.62 11.42 1.47
CA LEU A 421 14.20 10.90 2.70
C LEU A 421 15.72 11.14 2.76
N ALA A 422 16.42 10.99 1.64
CA ALA A 422 17.84 11.32 1.53
C ALA A 422 18.12 12.80 1.82
N LYS A 423 17.25 13.73 1.40
CA LYS A 423 17.41 15.16 1.68
C LYS A 423 17.27 15.51 3.16
N ILE A 424 16.38 14.82 3.89
CA ILE A 424 16.03 15.16 5.28
C ILE A 424 16.75 14.32 6.34
N SER A 425 17.63 13.40 5.93
CA SER A 425 18.28 12.42 6.83
C SER A 425 19.79 12.34 6.56
N ASP A 426 20.53 11.80 7.54
CA ASP A 426 21.96 11.52 7.41
C ASP A 426 22.19 10.11 6.86
N THR A 427 21.38 9.15 7.32
CA THR A 427 21.41 7.75 6.88
C THR A 427 20.03 7.32 6.38
N VAL A 428 19.98 6.68 5.21
CA VAL A 428 18.77 6.01 4.70
C VAL A 428 19.01 4.51 4.69
N ILE A 429 18.18 3.79 5.46
CA ILE A 429 18.13 2.34 5.49
C ILE A 429 17.14 1.88 4.42
N VAL A 430 17.62 1.08 3.47
CA VAL A 430 16.83 0.50 2.39
C VAL A 430 16.66 -0.99 2.66
N ILE A 431 15.47 -1.40 3.06
CA ILE A 431 15.18 -2.77 3.51
C ILE A 431 14.66 -3.62 2.34
N GLY A 432 15.31 -4.74 2.06
CA GLY A 432 14.77 -5.76 1.14
C GLY A 432 15.82 -6.67 0.53
N GLY A 433 15.35 -7.72 -0.14
CA GLY A 433 16.20 -8.77 -0.71
C GLY A 433 17.30 -8.23 -1.62
N ARG A 434 18.47 -8.87 -1.57
CA ARG A 434 19.66 -8.38 -2.31
C ARG A 434 19.49 -8.51 -3.80
N ASN A 435 18.61 -9.38 -4.28
CA ASN A 435 18.34 -9.59 -5.70
C ASN A 435 17.23 -8.70 -6.27
N SER A 436 16.47 -8.01 -5.42
CA SER A 436 15.37 -7.13 -5.86
C SER A 436 15.88 -5.94 -6.67
N SER A 437 15.43 -5.85 -7.94
CA SER A 437 15.75 -4.72 -8.83
C SER A 437 15.27 -3.39 -8.24
N ASN A 438 14.07 -3.36 -7.66
CA ASN A 438 13.53 -2.17 -7.00
C ASN A 438 14.39 -1.76 -5.79
N THR A 439 14.76 -2.70 -4.92
CA THR A 439 15.57 -2.41 -3.73
C THR A 439 16.95 -1.87 -4.12
N LYS A 440 17.66 -2.51 -5.06
CA LYS A 440 18.96 -2.05 -5.56
C LYS A 440 18.89 -0.61 -6.10
N LYS A 441 17.79 -0.27 -6.78
CA LYS A 441 17.58 1.05 -7.36
C LYS A 441 17.41 2.13 -6.29
N LEU A 442 16.63 1.85 -5.25
CA LEU A 442 16.46 2.77 -4.12
C LEU A 442 17.81 3.06 -3.43
N VAL A 443 18.65 2.04 -3.25
CA VAL A 443 20.02 2.21 -2.72
C VAL A 443 20.84 3.15 -3.60
N LYS A 444 20.84 2.93 -4.93
CA LYS A 444 21.59 3.77 -5.88
C LYS A 444 21.13 5.22 -5.89
N ILE A 445 19.83 5.47 -5.74
CA ILE A 445 19.26 6.83 -5.68
C ILE A 445 19.83 7.59 -4.48
N VAL A 446 19.80 6.96 -3.29
CA VAL A 446 20.34 7.58 -2.06
C VAL A 446 21.85 7.84 -2.21
N GLN A 447 22.61 6.87 -2.74
CA GLN A 447 24.06 7.02 -2.95
C GLN A 447 24.40 8.16 -3.90
N ARG A 448 23.65 8.30 -5.00
CA ARG A 448 23.84 9.40 -5.98
C ARG A 448 23.63 10.78 -5.39
N LEU A 449 22.79 10.91 -4.36
CA LEU A 449 22.58 12.16 -3.63
C LEU A 449 23.66 12.45 -2.58
N GLY A 450 24.72 11.62 -2.53
CA GLY A 450 25.84 11.78 -1.59
C GLY A 450 25.47 11.41 -0.15
N LYS A 451 24.39 10.65 0.05
CA LYS A 451 23.90 10.25 1.37
C LYS A 451 24.26 8.81 1.70
N ARG A 452 24.38 8.50 2.99
CA ARG A 452 24.72 7.16 3.47
C ARG A 452 23.53 6.22 3.25
N ALA A 453 23.65 5.31 2.29
CA ALA A 453 22.66 4.27 2.02
C ALA A 453 23.08 2.94 2.66
N LEU A 454 22.21 2.34 3.48
CA LEU A 454 22.42 1.00 4.04
C LEU A 454 21.44 0.02 3.39
N HIS A 455 21.92 -0.95 2.62
CA HIS A 455 21.08 -2.03 2.10
C HIS A 455 20.98 -3.12 3.17
N VAL A 456 19.80 -3.23 3.77
CA VAL A 456 19.55 -4.10 4.93
C VAL A 456 18.61 -5.24 4.55
N THR A 457 19.05 -6.48 4.78
CA THR A 457 18.24 -7.69 4.72
C THR A 457 17.82 -8.16 6.11
N ASP A 458 18.63 -7.96 7.14
CA ASP A 458 18.25 -8.29 8.52
C ASP A 458 19.03 -7.42 9.52
N LEU A 459 18.86 -7.70 10.82
CA LEU A 459 19.49 -6.92 11.88
C LEU A 459 21.03 -6.95 11.86
N THR A 460 21.65 -7.96 11.24
CA THR A 460 23.12 -8.10 11.16
C THR A 460 23.75 -7.12 10.19
N ASP A 461 22.98 -6.60 9.23
CA ASP A 461 23.43 -5.57 8.29
C ASP A 461 23.50 -4.16 8.92
N LEU A 462 22.95 -3.99 10.13
CA LEU A 462 22.93 -2.69 10.79
C LEU A 462 24.26 -2.42 11.52
N PRO A 463 24.87 -1.24 11.31
CA PRO A 463 26.12 -0.89 11.98
C PRO A 463 25.92 -0.73 13.49
N GLN A 464 27.00 -0.94 14.25
CA GLN A 464 27.00 -0.76 15.70
C GLN A 464 27.15 0.72 16.14
N GLY A 465 27.63 1.61 15.24
CA GLY A 465 27.87 3.03 15.52
C GLY A 465 26.67 3.95 15.23
N ASP A 466 26.86 5.25 15.48
CA ASP A 466 25.83 6.27 15.22
C ASP A 466 25.45 6.35 13.73
N MET A 467 24.15 6.53 13.50
CA MET A 467 23.54 6.67 12.19
C MET A 467 22.96 8.08 11.97
N GLY A 468 23.06 8.98 12.96
CA GLY A 468 22.53 10.33 12.90
C GLY A 468 21.01 10.34 12.74
N LYS A 469 20.48 11.26 11.96
CA LYS A 469 19.06 11.26 11.59
C LYS A 469 18.80 10.13 10.59
N VAL A 470 17.95 9.16 10.97
CA VAL A 470 17.71 7.94 10.21
C VAL A 470 16.38 8.02 9.47
N ALA A 471 16.39 7.64 8.20
CA ALA A 471 15.20 7.30 7.44
C ALA A 471 15.17 5.82 7.05
N ILE A 472 13.97 5.29 6.86
CA ILE A 472 13.74 3.92 6.41
C ILE A 472 12.82 3.93 5.19
N ILE A 473 13.22 3.16 4.18
CA ILE A 473 12.40 2.81 3.03
C ILE A 473 12.57 1.31 2.72
N SER A 474 11.60 0.70 2.04
CA SER A 474 11.69 -0.73 1.68
C SER A 474 11.50 -0.99 0.19
N GLY A 475 11.99 -2.15 -0.25
CA GLY A 475 11.63 -2.76 -1.53
C GLY A 475 10.19 -3.25 -1.57
N THR A 476 9.63 -3.41 -2.78
CA THR A 476 8.21 -3.76 -3.02
C THR A 476 7.85 -5.18 -2.64
N SER A 477 8.86 -5.99 -2.35
CA SER A 477 8.75 -7.39 -1.92
C SER A 477 9.22 -7.59 -0.48
N THR A 478 9.35 -6.52 0.32
CA THR A 478 9.77 -6.63 1.71
C THR A 478 8.54 -6.78 2.60
N PRO A 479 8.37 -7.86 3.39
CA PRO A 479 7.26 -8.00 4.34
C PRO A 479 7.39 -6.98 5.48
N TYR A 480 6.26 -6.57 6.07
CA TYR A 480 6.28 -5.56 7.12
C TYR A 480 6.95 -6.05 8.40
N GLU A 481 6.81 -7.33 8.73
CA GLU A 481 7.42 -7.94 9.91
C GLU A 481 8.94 -7.74 9.92
N GLN A 482 9.58 -7.76 8.75
CA GLN A 482 11.00 -7.48 8.59
C GLN A 482 11.33 -6.00 8.86
N ILE A 483 10.48 -5.08 8.39
CA ILE A 483 10.61 -3.64 8.61
C ILE A 483 10.41 -3.31 10.10
N GLN A 484 9.40 -3.90 10.73
CA GLN A 484 9.09 -3.70 12.15
C GLN A 484 10.24 -4.14 13.05
N LYS A 485 10.84 -5.32 12.80
CA LYS A 485 12.02 -5.78 13.56
C LYS A 485 13.16 -4.76 13.52
N ILE A 486 13.40 -4.12 12.38
CA ILE A 486 14.45 -3.10 12.22
C ILE A 486 14.07 -1.80 12.93
N LEU A 487 12.81 -1.37 12.83
CA LEU A 487 12.28 -0.22 13.57
C LEU A 487 12.46 -0.42 15.09
N ASP A 488 12.00 -1.55 15.62
CA ASP A 488 12.08 -1.88 17.05
C ASP A 488 13.54 -1.89 17.53
N TYR A 489 14.47 -2.43 16.74
CA TYR A 489 15.89 -2.43 17.07
C TYR A 489 16.48 -1.02 17.14
N ILE A 490 16.12 -0.14 16.20
CA ILE A 490 16.61 1.25 16.17
C ILE A 490 16.06 2.04 17.36
N ASP A 491 14.78 1.87 17.69
CA ASP A 491 14.17 2.54 18.83
C ASP A 491 14.77 2.04 20.17
N ASN A 492 14.92 0.72 20.34
CA ASN A 492 15.50 0.13 21.56
C ASN A 492 16.96 0.55 21.80
N LYS A 493 17.81 0.58 20.76
CA LYS A 493 19.21 1.01 20.91
C LYS A 493 19.35 2.46 21.34
N ARG A 494 18.43 3.33 20.92
CA ARG A 494 18.43 4.75 21.30
C ARG A 494 17.97 4.97 22.74
N GLU A 495 17.10 4.11 23.26
CA GLU A 495 16.75 4.12 24.69
C GLU A 495 17.93 3.72 25.57
N VAL A 496 18.74 2.76 25.13
CA VAL A 496 19.98 2.38 25.84
C VAL A 496 21.01 3.51 25.84
N THR A 497 21.11 4.30 24.76
CA THR A 497 22.03 5.46 24.71
C THR A 497 21.50 6.67 25.48
N ASN A 498 20.19 6.87 25.59
CA ASN A 498 19.59 7.96 26.37
C ASN A 498 19.48 7.65 27.88
N ASN A 499 19.65 6.39 28.30
CA ASN A 499 19.82 6.04 29.71
C ASN A 499 21.26 6.24 30.25
N GLY A 500 22.09 6.98 29.51
CA GLY A 500 23.36 7.51 30.00
C GLY A 500 23.16 8.70 30.95
N ARG A 501 22.87 8.40 32.23
CA ARG A 501 22.96 9.29 33.41
C ARG A 501 22.23 10.63 33.34
N GLU A 502 21.01 10.65 33.90
CA GLU A 502 20.71 11.59 34.99
C GLU A 502 20.08 10.78 36.14
N ASN A 503 20.90 10.52 37.15
CA ASN A 503 20.43 10.09 38.46
C ASN A 503 19.73 11.29 39.10
N GLU A 504 18.41 11.33 39.09
CA GLU A 504 17.65 12.02 40.14
C GLU A 504 16.92 10.98 40.98
N SER A 505 17.65 10.45 41.96
CA SER A 505 17.05 10.00 43.20
C SER A 505 17.90 10.47 44.38
N ALA A 506 17.20 11.00 45.39
CA ALA A 506 17.65 11.41 46.72
C ALA A 506 18.19 12.85 46.90
N ARG A 507 17.31 13.84 47.00
CA ARG A 507 16.79 14.41 48.28
C ARG A 507 15.97 15.66 48.03
#